data_AF-A0A9D2FTS0-F1
#
_entry.id   AF-A0A9D2FTS0-F1
#
_cell.length_a   1.000
_cell.length_b   1.000
_cell.length_c   1.000
_cell.angle_alpha   90.00
_cell.angle_beta   90.00
_cell.angle_gamma   90.00
#
_symmetry.space_group_name_H-M   'P 1'
#
loop_
_entity.id
_entity.type
_entity.pdbx_description
1 polymer ?
#
loop_
_entity_poly.entity_id
_entity_poly.type
_entity_poly.pdbx_seq_one_letter_code
_entity_poly.pdbx_strand_id
1 'polypeptide(L)'
;MEEHPQRFCRKCLLEDIAEEDFLRNMRQYIDGLDEDIKTEEAQYRQRLLLCRQCSKLMNGLCRVCGCFVEYRAAVKKNHCPGPEKLW
;
A
#
# COMPACT_ATOMS: atom_id res chain seq x y z
N MET A 1 -4.35 -11.34 -42.05
CA MET A 1 -4.28 -10.34 -40.97
C MET A 1 -5.13 -10.91 -39.86
N GLU A 2 -4.52 -11.63 -38.92
CA GLU A 2 -5.27 -12.29 -37.84
C GLU A 2 -5.72 -11.22 -36.84
N GLU A 3 -7.03 -11.01 -36.76
CA GLU A 3 -7.63 -10.16 -35.74
C GLU A 3 -7.48 -10.84 -34.37
N HIS A 4 -6.52 -10.38 -33.59
CA HIS A 4 -6.37 -10.84 -32.21
C HIS A 4 -7.56 -10.34 -31.38
N PRO A 5 -8.37 -11.24 -30.79
CA PRO A 5 -9.53 -10.82 -30.02
C PRO A 5 -9.10 -9.97 -28.81
N GLN A 6 -9.75 -8.81 -28.65
CA GLN A 6 -9.54 -7.92 -27.51
C GLN A 6 -9.79 -8.68 -26.20
N ARG A 7 -8.74 -8.83 -25.38
CA ARG A 7 -8.85 -9.45 -24.05
C ARG A 7 -9.44 -8.42 -23.08
N PHE A 8 -10.70 -8.62 -22.68
CA PHE A 8 -11.33 -7.79 -21.65
C PHE A 8 -11.01 -8.33 -20.25
N CYS A 9 -10.51 -7.47 -19.36
CA CYS A 9 -10.31 -7.79 -17.96
C CYS A 9 -11.68 -7.91 -17.26
N ARG A 10 -11.95 -9.03 -16.59
CA ARG A 10 -13.23 -9.28 -15.90
C ARG A 10 -13.27 -8.76 -14.46
N LYS A 11 -12.13 -8.28 -13.93
CA LYS A 11 -11.82 -7.96 -12.53
C LYS A 11 -12.16 -9.15 -11.58
N CYS A 12 -11.19 -9.62 -10.78
CA CYS A 12 -11.40 -10.74 -9.86
C CYS A 12 -10.67 -10.58 -8.51
N LEU A 13 -10.89 -9.41 -7.91
CA LEU A 13 -11.07 -9.09 -6.49
C LEU A 13 -10.04 -8.16 -5.83
N LEU A 14 -10.51 -6.95 -5.49
CA LEU A 14 -10.34 -6.33 -4.16
C LEU A 14 -11.56 -5.46 -3.74
N GLU A 15 -12.82 -5.80 -4.01
CA GLU A 15 -13.43 -6.98 -4.64
C GLU A 15 -13.97 -6.64 -6.05
N ASP A 16 -13.23 -5.79 -6.80
CA ASP A 16 -13.44 -5.29 -8.18
C ASP A 16 -13.71 -3.78 -8.32
N ILE A 17 -13.57 -3.13 -7.17
CA ILE A 17 -12.93 -1.83 -6.89
C ILE A 17 -13.62 -0.60 -7.50
N ALA A 18 -14.47 0.02 -6.67
CA ALA A 18 -14.64 1.48 -6.59
C ALA A 18 -13.49 2.04 -5.73
N GLU A 19 -12.56 2.77 -6.37
CA GLU A 19 -11.26 3.15 -5.79
C GLU A 19 -11.40 4.02 -4.53
N GLU A 20 -12.43 4.86 -4.47
CA GLU A 20 -12.66 5.77 -3.35
C GLU A 20 -13.09 5.07 -2.05
N ASP A 21 -13.98 4.07 -2.14
CA ASP A 21 -14.44 3.33 -0.97
C ASP A 21 -13.33 2.44 -0.39
N PHE A 22 -12.51 1.86 -1.27
CA PHE A 22 -11.34 1.11 -0.87
C PHE A 22 -10.35 1.98 -0.07
N LEU A 23 -10.00 3.16 -0.59
CA LEU A 23 -9.12 4.10 0.08
C LEU A 23 -9.69 4.57 1.42
N ARG A 24 -11.00 4.80 1.50
CA ARG A 24 -11.68 5.22 2.73
C ARG A 24 -11.65 4.13 3.80
N ASN A 25 -11.95 2.89 3.43
CA ASN A 25 -11.92 1.76 4.35
C ASN A 25 -10.51 1.49 4.87
N MET A 26 -9.50 1.60 4.02
CA MET A 26 -8.10 1.45 4.41
C MET A 26 -7.67 2.51 5.44
N ARG A 27 -8.05 3.78 5.24
CA ARG A 27 -7.74 4.85 6.21
C ARG A 27 -8.43 4.63 7.55
N GLN A 28 -9.72 4.28 7.53
CA GLN A 28 -10.44 3.94 8.77
C GLN A 28 -9.76 2.79 9.53
N TYR A 29 -9.27 1.78 8.81
CA TYR A 29 -8.54 0.69 9.44
C TYR A 29 -7.24 1.17 10.09
N ILE A 30 -6.45 2.00 9.41
CA ILE A 30 -5.22 2.59 9.97
C ILE A 30 -5.52 3.45 11.19
N ASP A 31 -6.62 4.21 11.15
CA ASP A 31 -7.04 5.08 12.23
C ASP A 31 -7.47 4.27 13.46
N GLY A 32 -8.18 3.16 13.26
CA GLY A 32 -8.63 2.24 14.29
C GLY A 32 -7.58 1.24 14.80
N LEU A 33 -6.32 1.33 14.38
CA LEU A 33 -5.24 0.52 14.97
C LEU A 33 -5.03 0.92 16.44
N ASP A 34 -4.95 -0.08 17.32
CA ASP A 34 -4.57 0.11 18.73
C ASP A 34 -3.19 0.79 18.84
N GLU A 35 -3.01 1.66 19.83
CA GLU A 35 -1.79 2.48 19.99
C GLU A 35 -0.51 1.65 20.22
N ASP A 36 -0.64 0.45 20.80
CA ASP A 36 0.48 -0.49 20.99
C ASP A 36 0.96 -1.05 19.65
N ILE A 37 0.04 -1.29 18.72
CA ILE A 37 0.31 -1.76 17.35
C ILE A 37 0.68 -0.60 16.42
N LYS A 38 0.11 0.59 16.62
CA LYS A 38 0.27 1.74 15.74
C LYS A 38 1.66 2.37 15.93
N THR A 39 2.23 2.77 14.80
CA THR A 39 3.49 3.50 14.74
C THR A 39 3.27 4.93 15.21
N GLU A 40 4.21 5.48 15.95
CA GLU A 40 4.17 6.88 16.37
C GLU A 40 4.09 7.79 15.13
N GLU A 41 3.35 8.90 15.23
CA GLU A 41 3.03 9.76 14.09
C GLU A 41 4.29 10.32 13.40
N ALA A 42 5.32 10.69 14.17
CA ALA A 42 6.60 11.16 13.62
C ALA A 42 7.31 10.08 12.80
N GLN A 43 7.41 8.87 13.35
CA GLN A 43 8.01 7.73 12.65
C GLN A 43 7.18 7.31 11.44
N TYR A 44 5.85 7.32 11.54
CA TYR A 44 4.96 7.03 10.42
C TYR A 44 5.18 8.00 9.24
N ARG A 45 5.21 9.32 9.52
CA ARG A 45 5.49 10.34 8.51
C ARG A 45 6.88 10.14 7.88
N GLN A 46 7.88 9.81 8.67
CA GLN A 46 9.23 9.53 8.17
C GLN A 46 9.26 8.32 7.22
N ARG A 47 8.62 7.20 7.60
CA ARG A 47 8.50 6.01 6.75
C ARG A 47 7.82 6.33 5.42
N LEU A 48 6.76 7.16 5.43
CA LEU A 48 6.08 7.59 4.21
C LEU A 48 6.96 8.48 3.32
N LEU A 49 7.73 9.41 3.89
CA LEU A 49 8.67 10.24 3.12
C LEU A 49 9.69 9.39 2.37
N LEU A 50 10.19 8.33 3.00
CA LEU A 50 11.13 7.38 2.40
C LEU A 50 10.44 6.54 1.31
N CYS A 51 9.20 6.09 1.54
CA CYS A 51 8.41 5.41 0.51
C CYS A 51 8.13 6.29 -0.72
N ARG A 52 7.86 7.60 -0.53
CA ARG A 52 7.62 8.55 -1.64
C ARG A 52 8.83 8.75 -2.55
N GLN A 53 10.03 8.57 -2.01
CA GLN A 53 11.29 8.65 -2.75
C GLN A 53 11.73 7.28 -3.32
N CYS A 54 11.05 6.21 -2.91
CA CYS A 54 11.42 4.85 -3.30
C CYS A 54 10.98 4.56 -4.73
N SER A 55 11.93 4.15 -5.57
CA SER A 55 11.67 3.73 -6.95
C SER A 55 10.68 2.57 -7.06
N LYS A 56 10.48 1.79 -5.99
CA LYS A 56 9.57 0.64 -5.96
C LYS A 56 8.12 1.01 -5.59
N LEU A 57 7.81 2.27 -5.27
CA LEU A 57 6.44 2.72 -5.04
C LEU A 57 5.66 2.79 -6.37
N MET A 58 4.43 2.29 -6.40
CA MET A 58 3.53 2.38 -7.55
C MET A 58 2.08 2.46 -7.05
N ASN A 59 1.38 3.57 -7.32
CA ASN A 59 -0.04 3.77 -6.94
C ASN A 59 -0.33 3.43 -5.47
N GLY A 60 0.54 3.88 -4.54
CA GLY A 60 0.40 3.60 -3.11
C GLY A 60 0.82 2.18 -2.68
N LEU A 61 1.19 1.31 -3.61
CA LEU A 61 1.65 -0.06 -3.36
C LEU A 61 3.17 -0.17 -3.41
N CYS A 62 3.74 -0.99 -2.54
CA CYS A 62 5.14 -1.38 -2.62
C CYS A 62 5.30 -2.54 -3.61
N ARG A 63 6.05 -2.35 -4.70
CA ARG A 63 6.30 -3.41 -5.69
C ARG A 63 7.15 -4.57 -5.18
N VAL A 64 7.74 -4.46 -3.98
CA VAL A 64 8.54 -5.55 -3.38
C VAL A 64 7.65 -6.56 -2.65
N CYS A 65 6.66 -6.08 -1.89
CA CYS A 65 5.79 -6.96 -1.08
C CYS A 65 4.31 -6.96 -1.49
N GLY A 66 3.90 -6.06 -2.38
CA GLY A 66 2.50 -5.91 -2.81
C GLY A 66 1.57 -5.23 -1.81
N CYS A 67 2.06 -4.77 -0.65
CA CYS A 67 1.21 -4.08 0.35
C CYS A 67 1.11 -2.58 0.07
N PHE A 68 0.02 -1.97 0.54
CA PHE A 68 -0.10 -0.52 0.64
C PHE A 68 0.93 0.05 1.61
N VAL A 69 1.66 1.08 1.17
CA VAL A 69 2.76 1.65 1.95
C VAL A 69 2.27 2.36 3.21
N GLU A 70 1.10 3.00 3.15
CA GLU A 70 0.48 3.63 4.33
C GLU A 70 0.11 2.58 5.39
N TYR A 71 -0.54 1.48 5.00
CA TYR A 71 -0.84 0.40 5.93
C TYR A 71 0.44 -0.19 6.53
N ARG A 72 1.41 -0.52 5.68
CA ARG A 72 2.64 -1.18 6.15
C ARG A 72 3.42 -0.27 7.10
N ALA A 73 3.51 1.03 6.79
CA ALA A 73 4.20 2.01 7.62
C ALA A 73 3.47 2.31 8.93
N ALA A 74 2.14 2.19 8.97
CA ALA A 74 1.34 2.45 10.16
C ALA A 74 1.51 1.38 11.25
N VAL A 75 1.86 0.16 10.90
CA VAL A 75 2.04 -0.92 11.88
C VAL A 75 3.48 -0.94 12.43
N LYS A 76 3.63 -0.82 13.75
CA LYS A 76 4.91 -0.63 14.45
C LYS A 76 5.91 -1.76 14.18
N LYS A 77 5.44 -3.02 14.24
CA LYS A 77 6.25 -4.23 14.01
C LYS A 77 6.75 -4.41 12.57
N ASN A 78 6.21 -3.65 11.61
CA ASN A 78 6.61 -3.77 10.23
C ASN A 78 7.93 -3.03 9.97
N HIS A 79 8.64 -3.51 8.95
CA HIS A 79 9.86 -2.93 8.41
C HIS A 79 9.74 -2.81 6.89
N CYS A 80 10.62 -2.00 6.29
CA CYS A 80 10.74 -1.93 4.84
C CYS A 80 11.11 -3.31 4.27
N PRO A 81 10.31 -3.85 3.32
CA PRO A 81 10.57 -5.16 2.72
C PRO A 81 11.68 -5.10 1.66
N GLY A 82 12.14 -3.91 1.29
CA GLY A 82 13.19 -3.72 0.29
C GLY A 82 14.55 -4.21 0.80
N PRO A 83 15.45 -4.65 -0.10
CA PRO A 83 16.79 -5.12 0.28
C PRO A 83 17.61 -4.04 1.01
N GLU A 84 17.41 -2.77 0.62
CA GLU A 84 18.10 -1.62 1.21
C GLU A 84 17.51 -1.20 2.57
N LYS A 85 16.36 -1.78 2.97
CA LYS A 85 15.66 -1.47 4.23
C LYS A 85 15.62 0.03 4.53
N LEU A 86 14.97 0.78 3.64
CA LEU A 86 14.94 2.26 3.72
C LEU A 86 14.44 2.78 5.08
N TRP A 87 13.64 1.98 5.81
CA TRP A 87 13.15 2.25 7.15
C TRP A 87 12.79 0.97 7.93
#